data_AF-A0A0B1RVR5-F1
#
_entry.id   AF-A0A0B1RVR5-F1
#
_cell.length_a   1.000
_cell.length_b   1.000
_cell.length_c   1.000
_cell.angle_alpha   90.00
_cell.angle_beta   90.00
_cell.angle_gamma   90.00
#
_symmetry.space_group_name_H-M   'P 1'
#
loop_
_entity.id
_entity.type
_entity.pdbx_description
1 polymer ?
#
loop_
_entity_poly.entity_id
_entity_poly.type
_entity_poly.pdbx_seq_one_letter_code
_entity_poly.pdbx_strand_id
1 'polypeptide(L)'
;FSYFRLLILYSQFVVFLVLLHSYEEHWLHTGLNFLLFEFLTVLALVSHAKTMLTDPGSVPKGNATEEHIERLQAAEEFRVIYKCQKCCSIKPDRAHHCSVCDRCIRRMDHHCPWVNNCVGEGNQKYFVLFTMYIALLSFHALYWGIWQFVLCV
;
A
#
# COMPACT_ATOMS: atom_id res chain seq x y z
N PHE A 1 8.65 -9.08 -9.38
CA PHE A 1 7.38 -8.35 -9.15
C PHE A 1 6.13 -9.23 -8.99
N SER A 2 6.27 -10.57 -8.98
CA SER A 2 5.14 -11.52 -8.91
C SER A 2 4.84 -12.02 -7.48
N TYR A 3 5.84 -12.04 -6.59
CA TYR A 3 5.79 -12.79 -5.34
C TYR A 3 4.66 -12.39 -4.38
N PHE A 4 4.38 -11.11 -4.18
CA PHE A 4 3.35 -10.72 -3.21
C PHE A 4 1.93 -11.05 -3.69
N ARG A 5 1.64 -10.88 -4.98
CA ARG A 5 0.37 -11.35 -5.56
C ARG A 5 0.25 -12.87 -5.52
N LEU A 6 1.35 -13.58 -5.75
CA LEU A 6 1.39 -15.03 -5.59
C LEU A 6 1.11 -15.46 -4.15
N LEU A 7 1.60 -14.72 -3.14
CA LEU A 7 1.30 -15.01 -1.74
C LEU A 7 -0.18 -14.81 -1.40
N ILE A 8 -0.81 -13.74 -1.92
CA ILE A 8 -2.26 -13.54 -1.73
C ILE A 8 -3.05 -14.68 -2.40
N LEU A 9 -2.73 -15.02 -3.65
CA LEU A 9 -3.41 -16.10 -4.37
C LEU A 9 -3.20 -17.46 -3.71
N TYR A 10 -1.99 -17.74 -3.20
CA TYR A 10 -1.70 -18.95 -2.44
C TYR A 10 -2.50 -18.99 -1.13
N SER A 11 -2.57 -17.87 -0.39
CA SER A 11 -3.37 -17.79 0.83
C SER A 11 -4.85 -18.04 0.56
N GLN A 12 -5.38 -17.52 -0.56
CA GLN A 12 -6.74 -17.74 -1.00
C GLN A 12 -6.99 -19.22 -1.32
N PHE A 13 -6.06 -19.87 -2.04
CA PHE A 13 -6.14 -21.30 -2.31
C PHE A 13 -6.19 -22.14 -1.03
N VAL A 14 -5.32 -21.86 -0.05
CA VAL A 14 -5.29 -22.59 1.23
C VAL A 14 -6.58 -22.40 2.02
N VAL A 15 -7.07 -21.15 2.16
CA VAL A 15 -8.32 -20.87 2.87
C VAL A 15 -9.51 -21.54 2.18
N PHE A 16 -9.53 -21.57 0.84
CA PHE A 16 -10.59 -22.24 0.09
C PHE A 16 -10.63 -23.75 0.37
N LEU A 17 -9.47 -24.43 0.43
CA LEU A 17 -9.42 -25.86 0.79
C LEU A 17 -9.96 -26.14 2.20
N VAL A 18 -9.64 -25.27 3.16
CA VAL A 18 -10.15 -25.35 4.54
C VAL A 18 -11.67 -25.16 4.58
N LEU A 19 -12.19 -24.18 3.84
CA LEU A 19 -13.63 -23.90 3.76
C LEU A 19 -14.41 -25.07 3.12
N LEU A 20 -13.87 -25.70 2.08
CA LEU A 20 -14.53 -26.84 1.42
C LEU A 20 -14.76 -28.02 2.38
N HIS A 21 -13.84 -28.26 3.32
CA HIS A 21 -13.98 -29.33 4.30
C HIS A 21 -15.14 -29.08 5.28
N SER A 22 -15.48 -27.82 5.57
CA SER A 22 -16.54 -27.44 6.51
C SER A 22 -17.92 -27.28 5.84
N TYR A 23 -17.99 -27.36 4.51
CA TYR A 23 -19.20 -26.99 3.76
C TYR A 23 -20.36 -27.96 3.94
N GLU A 24 -20.09 -29.26 4.06
CA GLU A 24 -21.13 -30.29 4.10
C GLU A 24 -22.01 -30.19 5.36
N GLU A 25 -21.45 -29.79 6.51
CA GLU A 25 -22.17 -29.70 7.79
C GLU A 25 -22.80 -28.31 8.03
N HIS A 26 -22.16 -27.23 7.56
CA HIS A 26 -22.51 -25.85 7.92
C HIS A 26 -22.53 -24.90 6.70
N TRP A 27 -23.34 -25.22 5.69
CA TRP A 27 -23.35 -24.52 4.40
C TRP A 27 -23.61 -23.00 4.48
N LEU A 28 -24.53 -22.52 5.33
CA LEU A 28 -24.86 -21.09 5.42
C LEU A 28 -23.70 -20.27 6.03
N HIS A 29 -23.17 -20.75 7.16
CA HIS A 29 -22.02 -20.12 7.85
C HIS A 29 -20.79 -20.12 6.94
N THR A 30 -20.52 -21.25 6.29
CA THR A 30 -19.40 -21.39 5.34
C THR A 30 -19.58 -20.46 4.13
N GLY A 31 -20.78 -20.39 3.56
CA GLY A 31 -21.08 -19.53 2.42
C GLY A 31 -20.92 -18.03 2.73
N LEU A 32 -21.45 -17.55 3.86
CA LEU A 32 -21.33 -16.14 4.26
C LEU A 32 -19.87 -15.73 4.49
N ASN A 33 -19.09 -16.60 5.15
CA ASN A 33 -17.69 -16.36 5.41
C ASN A 33 -16.83 -16.41 4.13
N PHE A 34 -17.16 -17.31 3.20
CA PHE A 34 -16.52 -17.34 1.89
C PHE A 34 -16.74 -16.02 1.15
N LEU A 35 -17.98 -15.54 1.10
CA LEU A 35 -18.29 -14.24 0.47
C LEU A 35 -17.56 -13.07 1.16
N LEU A 36 -17.48 -13.07 2.49
CA LEU A 36 -16.73 -12.08 3.24
C LEU A 36 -15.23 -12.11 2.91
N PHE A 37 -14.64 -13.31 2.87
CA PHE A 37 -13.23 -13.49 2.56
C PHE A 37 -12.89 -13.03 1.13
N GLU A 38 -13.72 -13.40 0.16
CA GLU A 38 -13.58 -12.95 -1.24
C GLU A 38 -13.71 -11.43 -1.36
N PHE A 39 -14.69 -10.84 -0.67
CA PHE A 39 -14.87 -9.39 -0.65
C PHE A 39 -13.64 -8.66 -0.09
N LEU A 40 -13.13 -9.11 1.06
CA LEU A 40 -11.91 -8.54 1.66
C LEU A 40 -10.68 -8.74 0.78
N THR A 41 -10.58 -9.88 0.09
CA THR A 41 -9.49 -10.19 -0.85
C THR A 41 -9.50 -9.23 -2.04
N VAL A 42 -10.66 -8.98 -2.64
CA VAL A 42 -10.80 -7.99 -3.72
C VAL A 42 -10.40 -6.60 -3.24
N LEU A 43 -10.84 -6.18 -2.06
CA LEU A 43 -10.46 -4.88 -1.49
C LEU A 43 -8.96 -4.76 -1.23
N ALA A 44 -8.33 -5.82 -0.72
CA ALA A 44 -6.88 -5.88 -0.50
C ALA A 44 -6.11 -5.78 -1.83
N LEU A 45 -6.52 -6.55 -2.86
CA LEU A 45 -5.89 -6.57 -4.18
C LEU A 45 -6.03 -5.22 -4.89
N VAL A 46 -7.21 -4.61 -4.86
CA VAL A 46 -7.44 -3.28 -5.45
C VAL A 46 -6.62 -2.23 -4.72
N SER A 47 -6.59 -2.24 -3.39
CA SER A 47 -5.80 -1.28 -2.61
C SER A 47 -4.30 -1.43 -2.85
N HIS A 48 -3.81 -2.68 -2.94
CA HIS A 48 -2.43 -2.99 -3.32
C HIS A 48 -2.11 -2.44 -4.70
N ALA A 49 -2.92 -2.77 -5.71
CA ALA A 49 -2.74 -2.28 -7.07
C ALA A 49 -2.74 -0.75 -7.14
N LYS A 50 -3.66 -0.09 -6.44
CA LYS A 50 -3.68 1.38 -6.36
C LYS A 50 -2.41 1.93 -5.70
N THR A 51 -1.89 1.30 -4.66
CA THR A 51 -0.64 1.72 -4.04
C THR A 51 0.54 1.59 -5.00
N MET A 52 0.60 0.48 -5.74
CA MET A 52 1.67 0.21 -6.71
C MET A 52 1.66 1.20 -7.88
N LEU A 53 0.48 1.47 -8.44
CA LEU A 53 0.34 2.15 -9.73
C LEU A 53 0.09 3.66 -9.61
N THR A 54 -0.29 4.14 -8.42
CA THR A 54 -0.49 5.59 -8.20
C THR A 54 0.86 6.29 -8.02
N ASP A 55 1.03 7.45 -8.64
CA ASP A 55 2.19 8.31 -8.36
C ASP A 55 2.19 8.69 -6.86
N PRO A 56 3.30 8.45 -6.13
CA PRO A 56 3.34 8.64 -4.68
C PRO A 56 3.40 10.11 -4.24
N GLY A 57 3.26 11.07 -5.17
CA GLY A 57 3.42 12.49 -4.89
C GLY A 57 4.79 13.00 -5.33
N SER A 58 5.23 12.60 -6.51
CA SER A 58 6.56 12.90 -6.99
C SER A 58 6.77 14.38 -7.32
N VAL A 59 7.96 14.89 -7.02
CA VAL A 59 8.36 16.27 -7.31
C VAL A 59 9.02 16.33 -8.70
N PRO A 60 8.68 17.32 -9.55
CA PRO A 60 9.35 17.54 -10.82
C PRO A 60 10.86 17.76 -10.65
N LYS A 61 11.67 17.14 -11.50
CA LYS A 61 13.12 17.38 -11.56
C LYS A 61 13.40 18.73 -12.24
N GLY A 62 14.52 19.36 -11.89
CA GLY A 62 14.99 20.57 -12.58
C GLY A 62 14.20 21.84 -12.27
N ASN A 63 13.25 21.83 -11.33
CA ASN A 63 12.47 23.03 -11.00
C ASN A 63 13.22 24.04 -10.10
N ALA A 64 14.46 23.75 -9.70
CA ALA A 64 15.29 24.68 -8.93
C ALA A 64 16.06 25.65 -9.84
N THR A 65 15.32 26.47 -10.60
CA THR A 65 15.89 27.60 -11.36
C THR A 65 16.09 28.80 -10.45
N GLU A 66 17.05 29.67 -10.76
CA GLU A 66 17.31 30.91 -9.99
C GLU A 66 16.05 31.78 -9.91
N GLU A 67 15.39 32.00 -11.04
CA GLU A 67 14.12 32.74 -11.13
C GLU A 67 13.02 32.14 -10.23
N HIS A 68 12.93 30.81 -10.14
CA HIS A 68 11.92 30.18 -9.29
C HIS A 68 12.25 30.36 -7.80
N ILE A 69 13.53 30.28 -7.43
CA ILE A 69 14.00 30.50 -6.07
C ILE A 69 13.74 31.96 -5.65
N GLU A 70 14.09 32.92 -6.50
CA GLU A 70 13.85 34.35 -6.28
C GLU A 70 12.36 34.65 -6.08
N ARG A 71 11.50 34.07 -6.94
CA ARG A 71 10.03 34.21 -6.79
C ARG A 71 9.51 33.68 -5.46
N LEU A 72 10.03 32.53 -4.99
CA LEU A 72 9.63 31.96 -3.70
C LEU A 72 10.12 32.82 -2.52
N GLN A 73 11.34 33.35 -2.60
CA GLN A 73 11.88 34.23 -1.56
C GLN A 73 11.16 35.58 -1.52
N ALA A 74 10.75 36.11 -2.67
CA ALA A 74 9.95 37.33 -2.75
C ALA A 74 8.53 37.15 -2.20
N ALA A 75 7.96 35.94 -2.31
CA ALA A 75 6.63 35.64 -1.77
C ALA A 75 6.65 35.39 -0.25
N GLU A 76 7.71 34.77 0.28
CA GLU A 76 7.87 34.43 1.69
C GLU A 76 9.29 34.82 2.16
N GLU A 77 9.46 36.07 2.60
CA GLU A 77 10.77 36.69 2.91
C GLU A 77 11.63 35.87 3.91
N PHE A 78 11.02 35.05 4.76
CA PHE A 78 11.71 34.25 5.78
C PHE A 78 11.66 32.74 5.55
N ARG A 79 11.30 32.24 4.36
CA ARG A 79 11.25 30.80 4.10
C ARG A 79 12.63 30.25 3.70
N VAL A 80 13.12 29.26 4.46
CA VAL A 80 14.29 28.48 4.06
C VAL A 80 13.93 27.51 2.92
N ILE A 81 14.56 27.68 1.76
CA ILE A 81 14.35 26.83 0.59
C ILE A 81 15.35 25.68 0.59
N TYR A 82 14.84 24.45 0.70
CA TYR A 82 15.66 23.25 0.58
C TYR A 82 15.74 22.79 -0.87
N LYS A 83 16.93 22.41 -1.33
CA LYS A 83 17.17 21.86 -2.67
C LYS A 83 17.63 20.41 -2.60
N CYS A 84 17.20 19.59 -3.55
CA CYS A 84 17.80 18.31 -3.84
C CYS A 84 18.87 18.48 -4.91
N GLN A 85 20.12 18.17 -4.58
CA GLN A 85 21.23 18.24 -5.54
C GLN A 85 21.09 17.19 -6.65
N LYS A 86 20.66 15.96 -6.32
CA LYS A 86 20.50 14.87 -7.29
C LYS A 86 19.41 15.14 -8.32
N CYS A 87 18.27 15.68 -7.88
CA CYS A 87 17.13 15.97 -8.76
C CYS A 87 17.17 17.37 -9.38
N CYS A 88 18.12 18.22 -8.96
CA CYS A 88 18.10 19.67 -9.21
C CYS A 88 16.71 20.28 -8.95
N SER A 89 16.06 19.86 -7.87
CA SER A 89 14.67 20.22 -7.57
C SER A 89 14.55 20.94 -6.23
N ILE A 90 13.64 21.90 -6.14
CA ILE A 90 13.22 22.48 -4.86
C ILE A 90 12.48 21.37 -4.10
N LYS A 91 12.81 21.17 -2.82
CA LYS A 91 12.16 20.20 -1.95
C LYS A 91 11.00 20.91 -1.24
N PRO A 92 9.74 20.57 -1.54
CA PRO A 92 8.62 20.97 -0.71
C PRO A 92 8.80 20.47 0.72
N ASP A 93 8.05 21.06 1.65
CA ASP A 93 8.09 20.64 3.05
C ASP A 93 7.81 19.14 3.18
N ARG A 94 8.63 18.47 4.01
CA ARG A 94 8.59 17.01 4.25
C ARG A 94 8.85 16.15 3.01
N ALA A 95 9.39 16.70 1.92
CA ALA A 95 9.80 15.92 0.77
C ALA A 95 11.19 15.30 0.98
N HIS A 96 11.34 14.02 0.64
CA HIS A 96 12.61 13.30 0.72
C HIS A 96 12.97 12.69 -0.64
N HIS A 97 14.27 12.58 -0.91
CA HIS A 97 14.78 11.93 -2.11
C HIS A 97 14.88 10.43 -1.86
N CYS A 98 14.16 9.63 -2.64
CA CYS A 98 14.34 8.19 -2.66
C CYS A 98 15.41 7.83 -3.67
N SER A 99 16.50 7.19 -3.22
CA SER A 99 17.57 6.71 -4.11
C SER A 99 17.12 5.56 -5.02
N VAL A 100 16.15 4.75 -4.58
CA VAL A 100 15.64 3.61 -5.36
C VAL A 100 14.75 4.10 -6.51
N CYS A 101 13.86 5.05 -6.25
CA CYS A 101 13.00 5.65 -7.27
C CYS A 101 13.69 6.79 -8.05
N ASP A 102 14.91 7.16 -7.67
CA ASP A 102 15.68 8.30 -8.19
C ASP A 102 14.86 9.60 -8.36
N ARG A 103 14.05 9.94 -7.35
CA ARG A 103 13.24 11.14 -7.37
C ARG A 103 12.84 11.59 -5.97
N CYS A 104 12.51 12.88 -5.84
CA CYS A 104 11.96 13.43 -4.60
C CYS A 104 10.46 13.12 -4.51
N ILE A 105 10.00 12.66 -3.36
CA ILE A 105 8.60 12.32 -3.07
C ILE A 105 8.08 13.24 -1.97
N ARG A 106 6.91 13.85 -2.18
CA ARG A 106 6.21 14.70 -1.21
C ARG A 106 5.70 13.87 -0.03
N ARG A 107 5.92 14.37 1.19
CA ARG A 107 5.60 13.68 2.46
C ARG A 107 5.97 12.19 2.38
N MET A 108 7.18 11.93 1.91
CA MET A 108 7.68 10.57 1.75
C MET A 108 7.66 9.87 3.11
N ASP A 109 7.04 8.71 3.15
CA ASP A 109 7.11 7.82 4.30
C ASP A 109 8.29 6.86 4.11
N HIS A 110 8.20 5.96 3.13
CA HIS A 110 9.29 5.03 2.79
C HIS A 110 9.23 4.54 1.35
N HIS A 111 10.29 3.86 0.90
CA HIS A 111 10.23 3.01 -0.30
C HIS A 111 9.84 1.60 0.13
N CYS A 112 8.78 1.06 -0.46
CA CYS A 112 8.26 -0.25 -0.08
C CYS A 112 8.50 -1.26 -1.21
N PRO A 113 9.40 -2.24 -1.03
CA PRO A 113 9.66 -3.27 -2.05
C PRO A 113 8.42 -4.11 -2.39
N TRP A 114 7.51 -4.28 -1.42
CA TRP A 114 6.30 -5.11 -1.56
C TRP A 114 5.24 -4.52 -2.49
N VAL A 115 5.25 -3.19 -2.66
CA VAL A 115 4.40 -2.49 -3.64
C VAL A 115 5.22 -1.94 -4.81
N ASN A 116 6.54 -2.18 -4.81
CA ASN A 116 7.48 -1.65 -5.81
C ASN A 116 7.28 -0.16 -6.09
N ASN A 117 7.03 0.62 -5.05
CA ASN A 117 6.76 2.03 -5.17
C ASN A 117 7.13 2.73 -3.87
N CYS A 118 7.36 4.03 -3.93
CA CYS A 118 7.36 4.83 -2.73
C CYS A 118 5.95 4.91 -2.15
N VAL A 119 5.86 5.02 -0.83
CA VAL A 119 4.66 5.43 -0.12
C VAL A 119 4.85 6.90 0.26
N GLY A 120 3.96 7.75 -0.24
CA GLY A 120 3.99 9.18 -0.01
C GLY A 120 2.59 9.78 -0.10
N GLU A 121 2.50 11.11 -0.13
CA GLU A 121 1.22 11.83 -0.10
C GLU A 121 0.19 11.32 -1.13
N GLY A 122 0.65 10.94 -2.33
CA GLY A 122 -0.23 10.54 -3.43
C GLY A 122 -0.87 9.15 -3.29
N ASN A 123 -0.30 8.26 -2.47
CA ASN A 123 -0.76 6.87 -2.38
C ASN A 123 -0.84 6.31 -0.94
N GLN A 124 -0.48 7.08 0.08
CA GLN A 124 -0.46 6.65 1.48
C GLN A 124 -1.80 6.07 1.95
N LYS A 125 -2.93 6.68 1.57
CA LYS A 125 -4.28 6.15 1.90
C LYS A 125 -4.46 4.71 1.41
N TYR A 126 -4.04 4.42 0.18
CA TYR A 126 -4.18 3.09 -0.41
C TYR A 126 -3.29 2.09 0.30
N PHE A 127 -2.08 2.49 0.69
CA PHE A 127 -1.17 1.65 1.46
C PHE A 127 -1.77 1.27 2.82
N VAL A 128 -2.33 2.25 3.56
CA VAL A 128 -2.98 2.00 4.85
C VAL A 128 -4.17 1.06 4.70
N LEU A 129 -5.05 1.31 3.72
CA LEU A 129 -6.20 0.43 3.44
C LEU A 129 -5.75 -0.99 3.09
N PHE A 130 -4.74 -1.12 2.23
CA PHE A 130 -4.14 -2.40 1.88
C PHE A 130 -3.65 -3.15 3.14
N THR A 131 -2.86 -2.52 4.01
CA THR A 131 -2.37 -3.18 5.24
C THR A 131 -3.52 -3.55 6.20
N MET A 132 -4.55 -2.73 6.29
CA MET A 132 -5.74 -3.01 7.10
C MET A 132 -6.51 -4.23 6.58
N TYR A 133 -6.74 -4.33 5.27
CA TYR A 133 -7.44 -5.49 4.69
C TYR A 133 -6.63 -6.78 4.83
N ILE A 134 -5.30 -6.74 4.72
CA ILE A 134 -4.44 -7.90 5.01
C ILE A 134 -4.55 -8.33 6.48
N ALA A 135 -4.58 -7.37 7.42
CA ALA A 135 -4.78 -7.69 8.84
C ALA A 135 -6.15 -8.35 9.09
N LEU A 136 -7.22 -7.82 8.49
CA LEU A 136 -8.57 -8.40 8.58
C LEU A 136 -8.64 -9.81 8.00
N LEU A 137 -8.03 -10.05 6.82
CA LEU A 137 -7.91 -11.39 6.23
C LEU A 137 -7.16 -12.35 7.15
N SER A 138 -6.11 -11.88 7.82
CA SER A 138 -5.33 -12.70 8.76
C SER A 138 -6.15 -13.09 9.99
N PHE A 139 -6.92 -12.16 10.57
CA PHE A 139 -7.84 -12.46 11.66
C PHE A 139 -8.96 -13.41 11.25
N HIS A 140 -9.50 -13.25 10.03
CA HIS A 140 -10.54 -14.12 9.50
C HIS A 140 -10.02 -15.55 9.27
N ALA A 141 -8.81 -15.70 8.72
CA ALA A 141 -8.15 -16.99 8.57
C ALA A 141 -7.87 -17.66 9.93
N LEU A 142 -7.46 -16.89 10.94
CA LEU A 142 -7.26 -17.41 12.31
C LEU A 142 -8.58 -17.90 12.91
N TYR A 143 -9.66 -17.13 12.77
CA TYR A 143 -10.99 -17.54 13.20
C TYR A 143 -11.40 -18.88 12.57
N TRP A 144 -11.17 -19.04 11.26
CA TRP A 144 -11.47 -20.29 10.57
C TRP A 144 -10.62 -21.47 11.02
N GLY A 145 -9.32 -21.25 11.22
CA GLY A 145 -8.44 -22.28 11.76
C GLY A 145 -8.90 -22.76 13.14
N ILE A 146 -9.34 -21.85 14.01
CA ILE A 146 -9.88 -22.20 15.34
C ILE A 146 -11.22 -22.92 15.21
N TRP A 147 -12.14 -22.40 14.39
CA TRP A 147 -13.46 -23.01 14.16
C TRP A 147 -13.33 -24.47 13.71
N GLN A 148 -12.49 -24.72 12.71
CA GLN A 148 -12.24 -26.07 12.22
C GLN A 148 -11.59 -26.96 13.30
N PHE A 149 -10.62 -26.43 14.05
CA PHE A 149 -9.97 -27.20 15.12
C PHE A 149 -10.93 -27.59 16.24
N VAL A 150 -11.88 -26.73 16.60
CA VAL A 150 -12.81 -26.97 17.73
C VAL A 150 -13.99 -27.86 17.34
N LEU A 151 -14.41 -27.85 16.08
CA LEU A 151 -15.61 -28.56 15.63
C LEU A 151 -15.35 -29.82 14.81
N CYS A 152 -14.17 -29.96 14.18
CA CYS A 152 -13.81 -31.13 13.38
C CYS A 152 -12.81 -32.07 14.06
N VAL A 153 -12.20 -31.67 15.19
CA VAL A 153 -11.54 -32.57 16.16
C VAL A 153 -12.52 -32.84 17.29
#